data_AF-A0AAW7RVM6-F1
#
_entry.id   AF-A0AAW7RVM6-F1
#
_cell.length_a   1.000
_cell.length_b   1.000
_cell.length_c   1.000
_cell.angle_alpha   90.00
_cell.angle_beta   90.00
_cell.angle_gamma   90.00
#
_symmetry.space_group_name_H-M   'P 1'
#
loop_
_entity.id
_entity.type
_entity.pdbx_description
1 polymer ?
#
loop_
_entity_poly.entity_id
_entity_poly.type
_entity_poly.pdbx_seq_one_letter_code
_entity_poly.pdbx_strand_id
1 'polypeptide(L)'
;MALFRCKWLRQGKVDAANLAFPKDGRAIEPGASPLRFDFHGRRYALHHTASGAAIAEGDGKRSVLHDFGGGSPPFSASLIWAGDLDRDGRPDFLMEFESDLGASFCLFTSGSAKENELVGGARCMYFSG
;
A
#
# COMPACT_ATOMS: atom_id res chain seq x y z
N MET A 1 -21.53 18.28 3.51
CA MET A 1 -20.67 17.49 4.43
C MET A 1 -21.31 16.13 4.66
N ALA A 2 -20.80 15.08 4.01
CA ALA A 2 -21.22 13.72 4.29
C ALA A 2 -20.26 13.13 5.33
N LEU A 3 -20.71 12.97 6.57
CA LEU A 3 -20.00 12.15 7.54
C LEU A 3 -20.30 10.69 7.22
N PHE A 4 -19.28 9.94 6.80
CA PHE A 4 -19.32 8.48 6.81
C PHE A 4 -19.49 8.01 8.26
N ARG A 5 -20.73 7.74 8.69
CA ARG A 5 -21.01 7.11 9.99
C ARG A 5 -20.70 5.61 9.93
N CYS A 6 -19.42 5.29 9.85
CA CYS A 6 -18.94 3.93 10.11
C CYS A 6 -18.61 3.86 11.61
N LYS A 7 -19.24 2.94 12.36
CA LYS A 7 -19.10 2.80 13.84
C LYS A 7 -17.65 2.63 14.33
N TRP A 8 -16.73 2.35 13.42
CA TRP A 8 -15.32 2.05 13.69
C TRP A 8 -14.38 3.22 13.40
N LEU A 9 -14.84 4.25 12.68
CA LEU A 9 -14.03 5.44 12.40
C LEU A 9 -14.12 6.42 13.58
N ARG A 10 -13.06 6.46 14.39
CA ARG A 10 -12.92 7.41 15.49
C ARG A 10 -12.19 8.66 14.99
N GLN A 11 -12.78 9.84 15.18
CA GLN A 11 -12.09 11.11 14.94
C GLN A 11 -10.81 11.18 15.80
N GLY A 12 -9.72 11.71 15.25
CA GLY A 12 -8.46 11.91 15.95
C GLY A 12 -7.24 11.69 15.06
N LYS A 13 -6.05 11.87 15.64
CA LYS A 13 -4.80 11.52 14.97
C LYS A 13 -4.77 10.01 14.70
N VAL A 14 -4.19 9.66 13.56
CA VAL A 14 -3.93 8.30 13.12
C VAL A 14 -2.42 8.09 13.18
N ASP A 15 -1.97 6.91 13.61
CA ASP A 15 -0.54 6.61 13.65
C ASP A 15 -0.02 6.45 12.21
N ALA A 16 1.13 7.02 11.91
CA ALA A 16 1.69 7.07 10.56
C ALA A 16 3.16 6.65 10.62
N ALA A 17 3.56 5.78 9.69
CA ALA A 17 4.95 5.45 9.52
C ALA A 17 5.74 6.71 9.16
N ASN A 18 6.93 6.87 9.76
CA ASN A 18 7.84 7.93 9.36
C ASN A 18 8.51 7.55 8.05
N LEU A 19 7.89 7.92 6.95
CA LEU A 19 8.38 7.65 5.61
C LEU A 19 9.40 8.73 5.23
N ALA A 20 10.67 8.50 5.60
CA ALA A 20 11.78 9.28 5.05
C ALA A 20 11.99 8.86 3.59
N PHE A 21 11.19 9.41 2.68
CA PHE A 21 11.33 9.11 1.26
C PHE A 21 12.65 9.67 0.74
N PRO A 22 13.44 8.88 -0.02
CA PRO A 22 14.59 9.42 -0.76
C PRO A 22 14.12 10.48 -1.76
N LYS A 23 15.07 11.29 -2.24
CA LYS A 23 14.83 12.36 -3.24
C LYS A 23 14.10 11.87 -4.50
N ASP A 24 14.17 10.57 -4.79
CA ASP A 24 13.57 9.89 -5.95
C ASP A 24 12.22 9.20 -5.66
N GLY A 25 11.62 9.45 -4.49
CA GLY A 25 10.17 9.37 -4.33
C GLY A 25 9.57 8.05 -3.80
N ARG A 26 8.24 8.04 -3.82
CA ARG A 26 7.30 7.03 -3.29
C ARG A 26 7.12 5.81 -4.21
N ALA A 27 7.78 5.85 -5.36
CA ALA A 27 7.59 4.92 -6.46
C ALA A 27 8.25 3.56 -6.16
N ILE A 28 7.56 2.51 -6.57
CA ILE A 28 7.94 1.11 -6.47
C ILE A 28 8.06 0.62 -7.90
N GLU A 29 9.25 0.81 -8.46
CA GLU A 29 9.51 0.54 -9.87
C GLU A 29 10.04 -0.89 -10.11
N PRO A 30 9.77 -1.49 -11.27
CA PRO A 30 10.40 -2.74 -11.68
C PRO A 30 11.93 -2.62 -11.64
N GLY A 31 12.60 -3.53 -10.93
CA GLY A 31 14.06 -3.57 -10.83
C GLY A 31 14.69 -2.56 -9.87
N ALA A 32 13.89 -1.70 -9.22
CA ALA A 32 14.36 -0.84 -8.15
C ALA A 32 14.57 -1.59 -6.83
N SER A 33 15.37 -1.03 -5.94
CA SER A 33 15.47 -1.54 -4.57
C SER A 33 14.12 -1.41 -3.85
N PRO A 34 13.76 -2.37 -2.98
CA PRO A 34 12.52 -2.27 -2.21
C PRO A 34 12.43 -0.96 -1.41
N LEU A 35 11.25 -0.33 -1.43
CA LEU A 35 10.92 0.77 -0.54
C LEU A 35 10.75 0.20 0.87
N ARG A 36 11.65 0.57 1.79
CA ARG A 36 11.67 0.05 3.16
C ARG A 36 11.30 1.12 4.16
N PHE A 37 10.53 0.72 5.17
CA PHE A 37 10.15 1.59 6.29
C PHE A 37 9.98 0.77 7.56
N ASP A 38 10.08 1.44 8.70
CA ASP A 38 9.87 0.85 10.01
C ASP A 38 8.52 1.33 10.58
N PHE A 39 7.76 0.44 11.19
CA PHE A 39 6.49 0.73 11.85
C PHE A 39 6.35 -0.12 13.11
N HIS A 40 6.09 0.52 14.27
CA HIS A 40 6.09 -0.11 15.59
C HIS A 40 7.28 -1.06 15.86
N GLY A 41 8.49 -0.67 15.44
CA GLY A 41 9.72 -1.45 15.66
C GLY A 41 9.89 -2.68 14.75
N ARG A 42 9.00 -2.86 13.76
CA ARG A 42 9.11 -3.89 12.72
C ARG A 42 9.46 -3.25 11.38
N ARG A 43 10.21 -3.98 10.57
CA ARG A 43 10.64 -3.52 9.24
C ARG A 43 9.79 -4.14 8.15
N TYR A 44 9.34 -3.29 7.23
CA TYR A 44 8.50 -3.65 6.11
C TYR A 44 9.16 -3.25 4.79
N ALA A 45 8.73 -3.88 3.71
CA ALA A 45 9.22 -3.64 2.38
C ALA A 45 8.08 -3.67 1.37
N LEU A 46 8.10 -2.73 0.44
CA LEU A 46 7.28 -2.71 -0.75
C LEU A 46 8.19 -2.84 -1.96
N HIS A 47 7.88 -3.77 -2.86
CA HIS A 47 8.70 -3.99 -4.04
C HIS A 47 7.88 -4.51 -5.22
N HIS A 48 8.41 -4.29 -6.41
CA HIS A 48 7.87 -4.84 -7.64
C HIS A 48 8.62 -6.12 -8.00
N THR A 49 7.92 -7.16 -8.41
CA THR A 49 8.53 -8.40 -8.90
C THR A 49 8.85 -8.29 -10.39
N ALA A 50 9.74 -9.16 -10.89
CA ALA A 50 9.97 -9.28 -12.33
C ALA A 50 8.72 -9.72 -13.12
N SER A 51 7.74 -10.34 -12.45
CA SER A 51 6.50 -10.82 -13.07
C SER A 51 5.42 -9.76 -13.23
N GLY A 52 5.56 -8.56 -12.65
CA GLY A 52 4.50 -7.55 -12.69
C GLY A 52 3.74 -7.33 -11.39
N ALA A 53 4.15 -7.95 -10.27
CA ALA A 53 3.39 -7.85 -9.02
C ALA A 53 3.99 -6.80 -8.10
N ALA A 54 3.14 -5.92 -7.58
CA ALA A 54 3.46 -5.08 -6.42
C ALA A 54 3.20 -5.88 -5.13
N ILE A 55 4.26 -6.06 -4.33
CA ILE A 55 4.26 -6.89 -3.12
C ILE A 55 4.53 -6.03 -1.89
N ALA A 56 3.80 -6.31 -0.82
CA ALA A 56 4.13 -5.88 0.53
C ALA A 56 4.60 -7.07 1.37
N GLU A 57 5.69 -6.91 2.11
CA GLU A 57 6.20 -7.95 3.01
C GLU A 57 6.77 -7.34 4.29
N GLY A 58 6.75 -8.14 5.35
CA GLY A 58 7.30 -7.79 6.65
C GLY A 58 6.67 -8.63 7.73
N ASP A 59 7.37 -8.74 8.85
CA ASP A 59 6.91 -9.53 10.00
C ASP A 59 6.55 -10.99 9.66
N GLY A 60 7.29 -11.61 8.74
CA GLY A 60 7.03 -12.98 8.27
C GLY A 60 5.78 -13.15 7.40
N LYS A 61 5.10 -12.05 7.06
CA LYS A 61 3.88 -12.03 6.22
C LYS A 61 4.14 -11.39 4.87
N ARG A 62 3.29 -11.72 3.89
CA ARG A 62 3.38 -11.22 2.52
C ARG A 62 2.00 -11.03 1.90
N SER A 63 1.81 -9.93 1.18
CA SER A 63 0.60 -9.64 0.40
C SER A 63 0.94 -9.26 -1.03
N VAL A 64 0.13 -9.73 -1.99
CA VAL A 64 0.10 -9.19 -3.35
C VAL A 64 -0.88 -8.02 -3.34
N LEU A 65 -0.40 -6.80 -3.60
CA LEU A 65 -1.23 -5.59 -3.61
C LEU A 65 -1.90 -5.37 -4.96
N HIS A 66 -1.15 -5.62 -6.03
CA HIS A 66 -1.62 -5.53 -7.40
C HIS A 66 -0.76 -6.43 -8.29
N ASP A 67 -1.35 -7.00 -9.34
CA ASP A 67 -0.64 -7.78 -10.34
C ASP A 67 -0.98 -7.23 -11.72
N PHE A 68 0.00 -6.62 -12.38
CA PHE A 68 -0.13 -6.04 -13.70
C PHE A 68 -0.12 -7.10 -14.82
N GLY A 69 0.14 -8.37 -14.50
CA GLY A 69 0.19 -9.45 -15.49
C GLY A 69 1.38 -9.39 -16.45
N GLY A 70 2.42 -8.61 -16.11
CA GLY A 70 3.64 -8.46 -16.91
C GLY A 70 4.62 -7.44 -16.33
N GLY A 71 5.90 -7.54 -16.71
CA GLY A 71 6.99 -6.77 -16.10
C GLY A 71 7.39 -5.47 -16.81
N SER A 72 6.58 -4.90 -17.71
CA SER A 72 7.01 -3.74 -18.51
C SER A 72 5.89 -2.79 -18.94
N PRO A 73 6.21 -1.48 -19.04
CA PRO A 73 5.34 -0.32 -18.82
C PRO A 73 4.17 -0.10 -19.80
N PRO A 74 3.29 0.87 -19.44
CA PRO A 74 3.37 1.72 -18.25
C PRO A 74 2.49 1.16 -17.15
N PHE A 75 3.14 0.61 -16.14
CA PHE A 75 2.55 0.19 -14.89
C PHE A 75 3.46 0.70 -13.78
N SER A 76 2.98 1.63 -12.97
CA SER A 76 3.72 2.13 -11.81
C SER A 76 2.93 1.86 -10.54
N ALA A 77 3.63 1.68 -9.42
CA ALA A 77 3.03 1.57 -8.11
C ALA A 77 3.69 2.60 -7.19
N SER A 78 2.93 3.37 -6.44
CA SER A 78 3.46 4.38 -5.52
C SER A 78 2.80 4.29 -4.15
N LEU A 79 3.62 4.33 -3.09
CA LEU A 79 3.12 4.41 -1.72
C LEU A 79 2.73 5.85 -1.39
N ILE A 80 1.44 6.14 -1.26
CA ILE A 80 0.97 7.47 -0.83
C ILE A 80 1.12 7.62 0.67
N TRP A 81 0.73 6.60 1.44
CA TRP A 81 0.72 6.63 2.89
C TRP A 81 0.81 5.22 3.50
N ALA A 82 1.47 5.12 4.66
CA ALA A 82 1.48 3.93 5.50
C ALA A 82 1.31 4.32 6.97
N GLY A 83 0.61 3.50 7.74
CA GLY A 83 0.33 3.74 9.16
C GLY A 83 -0.73 2.78 9.70
N ASP A 84 -1.42 3.12 10.77
CA ASP A 84 -2.47 2.28 11.36
C ASP A 84 -3.80 3.04 11.35
N LEU A 85 -4.56 2.89 10.25
CA LEU A 85 -5.79 3.62 9.99
C LEU A 85 -6.97 3.04 10.77
N ASP A 86 -7.03 1.71 10.91
CA ASP A 86 -8.12 1.02 11.62
C ASP A 86 -7.87 0.78 13.11
N ARG A 87 -6.67 1.13 13.61
CA ARG A 87 -6.24 1.06 15.02
C ARG A 87 -6.06 -0.36 15.54
N ASP A 88 -5.60 -1.26 14.68
CA ASP A 88 -5.30 -2.65 15.05
C ASP A 88 -3.82 -2.88 15.47
N GLY A 89 -2.99 -1.83 15.40
CA GLY A 89 -1.57 -1.84 15.74
C GLY A 89 -0.65 -2.40 14.65
N ARG A 90 -1.18 -2.67 13.44
CA ARG A 90 -0.44 -3.19 12.28
C ARG A 90 -0.54 -2.20 11.11
N PRO A 91 0.32 -2.34 10.10
CA PRO A 91 0.36 -1.35 9.03
C PRO A 91 -0.76 -1.57 8.00
N ASP A 92 -1.36 -0.45 7.61
CA ASP A 92 -2.26 -0.21 6.49
C ASP A 92 -1.54 0.62 5.42
N PHE A 93 -1.97 0.49 4.16
CA PHE A 93 -1.38 1.19 3.02
C PHE A 93 -2.42 1.89 2.16
N LEU A 94 -2.12 3.14 1.77
CA LEU A 94 -2.75 3.79 0.63
C LEU A 94 -1.76 3.82 -0.52
N MET A 95 -2.15 3.19 -1.62
CA MET A 95 -1.31 3.00 -2.80
C MET A 95 -1.97 3.62 -4.03
N GLU A 96 -1.15 4.12 -4.92
CA GLU A 96 -1.52 4.47 -6.29
C GLU A 96 -0.94 3.43 -7.25
N PHE A 97 -1.74 3.00 -8.22
CA PHE A 97 -1.32 2.16 -9.33
C PHE A 97 -1.70 2.85 -10.63
N GLU A 98 -0.72 3.23 -11.43
CA GLU A 98 -0.94 3.95 -12.69
C GLU A 98 -0.71 3.04 -13.89
N SER A 99 -1.51 3.23 -14.93
CA SER A 99 -1.31 2.64 -16.24
C SER A 99 -1.73 3.58 -17.37
N ASP A 100 -1.45 3.21 -18.62
CA ASP A 100 -1.95 3.92 -19.81
C ASP A 100 -3.49 4.06 -19.83
N LEU A 101 -4.20 3.18 -19.13
CA LEU A 101 -5.66 3.18 -19.08
C LEU A 101 -6.21 4.14 -18.02
N GLY A 102 -5.38 4.53 -17.04
CA GLY A 102 -5.77 5.35 -15.91
C GLY A 102 -5.07 4.95 -14.61
N ALA A 103 -5.51 5.55 -13.50
CA ALA A 103 -4.94 5.37 -12.18
C ALA A 103 -5.95 4.75 -11.20
N SER A 104 -5.46 3.86 -10.34
CA SER A 104 -6.21 3.28 -9.22
C SER A 104 -5.61 3.70 -7.90
N PHE A 105 -6.45 4.21 -6.99
CA PHE A 105 -6.08 4.47 -5.60
C PHE A 105 -6.70 3.39 -4.73
N CYS A 106 -5.86 2.59 -4.09
CA CYS A 106 -6.27 1.44 -3.30
C CYS A 106 -5.84 1.56 -1.85
N LEU A 107 -6.80 1.43 -0.95
CA LEU A 107 -6.61 1.23 0.48
C LEU A 107 -6.52 -0.26 0.77
N PHE A 108 -5.43 -0.64 1.43
CA PHE A 108 -5.22 -1.96 1.99
C PHE A 108 -5.14 -1.83 3.50
N THR A 109 -5.83 -2.69 4.25
CA THR A 109 -5.73 -2.71 5.70
C THR A 109 -5.33 -4.06 6.25
N SER A 110 -4.60 -4.09 7.35
CA SER A 110 -4.28 -5.31 8.08
C SER A 110 -5.52 -5.97 8.68
N GLY A 111 -6.54 -5.19 9.04
CA GLY A 111 -7.86 -5.73 9.42
C GLY A 111 -8.59 -6.46 8.29
N SER A 112 -8.23 -6.23 7.03
CA SER A 112 -8.80 -6.91 5.85
C SER A 112 -7.96 -8.11 5.38
N ALA A 113 -6.81 -8.37 6.01
CA ALA A 113 -5.88 -9.42 5.60
C ALA A 113 -6.46 -10.83 5.79
N LYS A 114 -6.21 -11.72 4.82
CA LYS A 114 -6.46 -13.16 4.98
C LYS A 114 -5.33 -13.82 5.77
N GLU A 115 -5.47 -15.13 5.99
CA GLU A 115 -4.43 -15.92 6.64
C GLU A 115 -3.09 -15.77 5.90
N ASN A 116 -2.02 -15.49 6.65
CA ASN A 116 -0.65 -15.25 6.16
C ASN A 116 -0.43 -13.98 5.31
N GLU A 117 -1.49 -13.18 5.05
CA GLU A 117 -1.37 -11.88 4.41
C GLU A 117 -0.97 -10.80 5.43
N LEU A 118 -0.17 -9.83 4.95
CA LEU A 118 0.19 -8.64 5.71
C LEU A 118 -0.99 -7.66 5.77
N VAL A 119 -1.60 -7.40 4.62
CA VAL A 119 -2.79 -6.56 4.40
C VAL A 119 -3.71 -7.20 3.36
N GLY A 120 -5.00 -6.85 3.39
CA GLY A 120 -5.96 -7.17 2.35
C GLY A 120 -6.59 -5.93 1.74
N GLY A 121 -7.15 -6.05 0.54
CA GLY A 121 -7.81 -4.93 -0.14
C GLY A 121 -9.10 -4.51 0.58
N ALA A 122 -9.14 -3.27 1.06
CA ALA A 122 -10.31 -2.69 1.71
C ALA A 122 -11.20 -1.94 0.70
N ARG A 123 -10.59 -1.09 -0.15
CA ARG A 123 -11.30 -0.38 -1.23
C ARG A 123 -10.34 0.13 -2.28
N CYS A 124 -10.74 0.07 -3.55
CA CYS A 124 -10.05 0.74 -4.66
C CYS A 124 -11.00 1.70 -5.37
N MET A 125 -10.45 2.81 -5.87
CA MET A 125 -11.12 3.75 -6.75
C MET A 125 -10.32 3.92 -8.03
N TYR A 126 -10.98 3.80 -9.17
CA TYR A 126 -10.38 3.94 -10.49
C TYR A 126 -10.72 5.29 -11.11
N PHE A 127 -9.74 5.91 -11.77
CA PHE A 127 -9.86 7.18 -12.49
C PHE A 127 -9.28 7.00 -13.89
N SER A 128 -10.09 7.26 -14.91
CA SER A 128 -9.66 7.39 -16.31
C SER A 128 -9.83 8.84 -16.77
N GLY A 129 -8.88 9.33 -17.55
CA GLY A 129 -8.95 10.63 -18.24
C GLY A 129 -9.82 10.61 -19.48
#